data_AF-A0A073CBU2-F1
#
_entry.id   AF-A0A073CBU2-F1
#
_cell.length_a   1.000
_cell.length_b   1.000
_cell.length_c   1.000
_cell.angle_alpha   90.00
_cell.angle_beta   90.00
_cell.angle_gamma   90.00
#
_symmetry.space_group_name_H-M   'P 1'
#
loop_
_entity.id
_entity.type
_entity.pdbx_description
1 polymer ?
#
loop_
_entity_poly.entity_id
_entity_poly.type
_entity_poly.pdbx_seq_one_letter_code
_entity_poly.pdbx_strand_id
1 'polypeptide(L)' 'MIQSFGDKRTEDLFQGISNRETRKFPADLIKVAVRKLDMLNAAYQLEDLRSPPGNRLEALKGDLKGFYSIRINEQWRIIF' A
#
# COMPACT_ATOMS: atom_id res chain seq x y z
N MET A 1 7.02 8.40 -5.80
CA MET A 1 6.03 9.43 -5.41
C MET A 1 4.65 9.01 -5.88
N ILE A 2 3.67 8.96 -4.98
CA ILE A 2 2.28 8.59 -5.29
C ILE A 2 1.59 9.76 -6.01
N GLN A 3 0.94 9.47 -7.15
CA GLN A 3 0.27 10.48 -7.98
C GLN A 3 -1.25 10.47 -7.81
N SER A 4 -1.84 9.33 -7.47
CA SER A 4 -3.29 9.15 -7.34
C SER A 4 -3.59 7.96 -6.44
N PHE A 5 -4.84 7.88 -5.97
CA PHE A 5 -5.33 6.78 -5.14
C PHE A 5 -6.52 6.10 -5.81
N GLY A 6 -6.58 4.77 -5.74
CA GLY A 6 -7.72 3.99 -6.25
C GLY A 6 -8.98 4.10 -5.39
N ASP A 7 -8.83 4.51 -4.13
CA ASP A 7 -9.95 4.73 -3.21
C ASP A 7 -9.63 5.78 -2.14
N LYS A 8 -10.69 6.37 -1.58
CA LYS A 8 -10.60 7.45 -0.59
C LYS A 8 -10.02 6.99 0.74
N ARG A 9 -10.20 5.72 1.14
CA ARG A 9 -9.70 5.23 2.44
C ARG A 9 -8.19 5.12 2.41
N THR A 10 -7.62 4.64 1.30
CA THR A 10 -6.17 4.59 1.10
C THR A 10 -5.55 5.98 1.09
N GLU A 11 -6.21 6.96 0.43
CA GLU A 11 -5.79 8.36 0.48
C GLU A 11 -5.82 8.91 1.91
N ASP A 12 -6.92 8.69 2.64
CA ASP A 12 -7.07 9.18 4.01
C ASP A 12 -6.02 8.57 4.94
N LEU A 13 -5.70 7.28 4.77
CA LEU A 13 -4.60 6.63 5.50
C LEU A 13 -3.25 7.29 5.20
N PHE A 14 -2.95 7.57 3.93
CA PHE A 14 -1.72 8.24 3.52
C PHE A 14 -1.62 9.66 4.08
N GLN A 15 -2.72 10.40 4.13
CA GLN A 15 -2.78 11.76 4.66
C GLN A 15 -2.82 11.82 6.20
N GLY A 16 -2.84 10.68 6.89
CA GLY A 16 -2.95 10.62 8.35
C GLY A 16 -4.34 11.02 8.88
N ILE A 17 -5.37 10.98 8.04
CA ILE A 17 -6.73 11.37 8.39
C ILE A 17 -7.41 10.23 9.15
N SER A 18 -7.72 10.50 10.42
CA SER A 18 -8.51 9.60 11.26
C SER A 18 -9.99 9.95 11.14
N ASN A 19 -10.75 9.14 10.39
CA ASN A 19 -12.19 9.28 10.20
C ASN A 19 -12.93 7.97 10.50
N ARG A 20 -14.26 7.96 10.35
CA ARG A 20 -15.09 6.78 10.64
C ARG A 20 -14.69 5.57 9.81
N GLU A 21 -14.30 5.75 8.55
CA GLU A 21 -13.95 4.66 7.64
C GLU A 21 -12.54 4.12 7.93
N THR A 22 -11.55 4.99 8.15
CA THR A 22 -10.18 4.55 8.47
C THR A 22 -10.11 3.84 9.82
N ARG A 23 -10.95 4.23 10.80
CA ARG A 23 -11.05 3.56 12.11
C ARG A 23 -11.70 2.17 12.08
N LYS A 24 -12.30 1.76 10.95
CA LYS A 24 -12.83 0.37 10.81
C LYS A 24 -11.73 -0.66 10.66
N PHE A 25 -10.54 -0.24 10.24
CA PHE A 25 -9.40 -1.13 10.12
C PHE A 25 -8.75 -1.37 11.49
N PRO A 26 -8.23 -2.59 11.73
CA PRO A 26 -7.39 -2.86 12.89
C PRO A 26 -6.19 -1.90 12.97
N ALA A 27 -5.84 -1.47 14.18
CA ALA A 27 -4.79 -0.46 14.37
C ALA A 27 -3.40 -0.93 13.92
N ASP A 28 -3.11 -2.23 14.07
CA ASP A 28 -1.90 -2.88 13.57
C ASP A 28 -1.87 -2.89 12.03
N LEU A 29 -3.01 -3.14 11.38
CA LEU A 29 -3.14 -3.07 9.92
C LEU A 29 -2.83 -1.66 9.41
N ILE A 30 -3.42 -0.64 10.04
CA ILE A 30 -3.21 0.78 9.70
C ILE A 30 -1.72 1.14 9.79
N LYS A 31 -1.06 0.78 10.89
CA LYS A 31 0.38 1.08 11.10
C LYS A 31 1.25 0.52 9.99
N VAL A 32 1.02 -0.73 9.59
CA VAL A 32 1.80 -1.34 8.50
C VAL A 32 1.42 -0.74 7.16
N ALA A 33 0.13 -0.51 6.89
CA ALA A 33 -0.32 0.09 5.64
C ALA A 33 0.30 1.48 5.40
N VAL A 34 0.28 2.36 6.40
CA VAL A 34 0.89 3.69 6.34
C VAL A 34 2.38 3.57 6.02
N ARG A 35 3.13 2.72 6.74
CA ARG A 35 4.56 2.50 6.47
C ARG A 35 4.82 2.04 5.03
N LYS A 36 3.97 1.16 4.48
CA LYS A 36 4.10 0.68 3.10
C LYS A 36 3.77 1.77 2.09
N LEU A 37 2.77 2.61 2.36
CA LEU A 37 2.44 3.77 1.52
C LEU A 37 3.58 4.80 1.52
N ASP A 38 4.21 5.05 2.67
CA ASP A 38 5.39 5.92 2.75
C ASP A 38 6.55 5.39 1.90
N MET A 39 6.80 4.07 1.97
CA MET A 39 7.83 3.43 1.15
C MET A 39 7.50 3.53 -0.34
N LEU A 40 6.25 3.28 -0.74
CA LEU A 40 5.80 3.44 -2.12
C LEU A 40 5.95 4.90 -2.60
N ASN A 41 5.67 5.85 -1.73
CA ASN A 41 5.85 7.26 -2.04
C ASN A 41 7.32 7.65 -2.19
N ALA A 42 8.21 7.06 -1.38
CA ALA A 42 9.64 7.33 -1.39
C ALA A 42 10.43 6.54 -2.47
N ALA A 43 9.87 5.45 -3.01
CA ALA A 43 10.53 4.64 -4.02
C ALA A 43 10.83 5.46 -5.29
N TYR A 44 12.06 5.31 -5.80
CA TYR A 44 12.51 5.95 -7.03
C TYR A 44 12.28 5.03 -8.23
N GLN A 45 12.46 3.72 -8.02
CA GLN A 45 12.23 2.68 -9.01
C GLN A 45 11.50 1.50 -8.35
N LEU A 46 10.92 0.63 -9.19
CA LEU A 46 10.12 -0.51 -8.73
C LEU A 46 10.94 -1.47 -7.84
N GLU A 47 12.22 -1.66 -8.17
CA GLU A 47 13.14 -2.57 -7.50
C GLU A 47 13.40 -2.18 -6.05
N ASP A 48 13.27 -0.90 -5.69
CA ASP A 48 13.43 -0.42 -4.32
C ASP A 48 12.43 -1.11 -3.38
N LEU A 49 11.23 -1.43 -3.90
CA LEU A 49 10.17 -2.11 -3.17
C LEU A 49 10.41 -3.61 -2.99
N ARG A 50 11.51 -4.18 -3.50
CA ARG A 50 11.95 -5.52 -3.09
C ARG A 50 12.53 -5.52 -1.68
N SER A 51 12.99 -4.37 -1.19
CA SER A 51 13.45 -4.20 0.19
C SER A 51 12.39 -3.49 1.05
N PRO A 52 12.10 -3.99 2.27
CA PRO A 52 12.57 -5.24 2.84
C PRO A 52 11.87 -6.45 2.20
N PRO A 53 12.43 -7.68 2.33
CA PRO A 53 11.89 -8.90 1.72
C PRO A 53 10.41 -9.18 2.03
N GLY A 54 9.93 -8.71 3.18
CA GLY A 54 8.53 -8.81 3.60
C GLY A 54 7.55 -8.03 2.70
N ASN A 55 8.01 -7.14 1.83
CA ASN A 55 7.15 -6.50 0.82
C ASN A 55 6.58 -7.52 -0.16
N ARG A 56 7.33 -8.60 -0.45
CA ARG A 56 6.94 -9.62 -1.43
C ARG A 56 6.37 -9.00 -2.70
N LEU A 57 7.13 -8.07 -3.29
CA LEU A 57 6.73 -7.36 -4.50
C LEU A 57 6.31 -8.35 -5.59
N GLU A 58 5.09 -8.19 -6.09
CA GLU A 58 4.46 -9.11 -7.03
C GLU A 58 3.89 -8.32 -8.22
N ALA A 59 4.24 -8.73 -9.44
CA ALA A 59 3.57 -8.25 -10.65
C ALA A 59 2.24 -9.00 -10.83
N LEU A 60 1.14 -8.26 -10.96
CA LEU A 60 -0.20 -8.85 -11.05
C LEU A 60 -0.51 -9.29 -12.50
N LYS A 61 -1.51 -10.16 -12.62
CA LYS A 61 -1.93 -10.81 -13.88
C LYS A 61 -3.43 -10.65 -14.09
N GLY A 62 -3.92 -11.02 -15.28
CA GLY A 62 -5.34 -10.92 -15.64
C GLY A 62 -5.78 -9.47 -15.80
N ASP A 63 -6.93 -9.11 -15.22
CA ASP A 63 -7.50 -7.76 -15.29
C ASP A 63 -6.63 -6.70 -14.60
N LEU A 64 -5.72 -7.13 -13.73
CA LEU A 64 -4.74 -6.27 -13.04
C LEU A 64 -3.36 -6.32 -13.70
N LYS A 65 -3.26 -6.78 -14.96
CA LYS A 65 -1.99 -6.75 -15.69
C LYS A 65 -1.49 -5.31 -15.82
N GLY A 66 -0.24 -5.10 -15.43
CA GLY A 66 0.40 -3.78 -15.41
C GLY A 66 0.45 -3.14 -14.02
N PHE A 67 -0.33 -3.68 -13.07
CA PHE A 67 -0.24 -3.31 -11.66
C PHE A 67 0.74 -4.22 -10.91
N TYR A 68 1.21 -3.70 -9.79
CA TYR A 68 2.05 -4.40 -8.83
C TYR A 68 1.35 -4.45 -7.47
N SER A 69 1.84 -5.32 -6.59
CA SER A 69 1.41 -5.29 -5.20
C SER A 69 2.56 -5.48 -4.22
N ILE A 70 2.43 -4.86 -3.05
CA ILE A 70 3.25 -5.12 -1.87
C ILE A 70 2.36 -5.61 -0.72
N ARG A 71 2.84 -6.62 0.00
CA ARG A 71 2.10 -7.28 1.07
C ARG A 71 2.13 -6.46 2.36
N ILE A 72 0.96 -6.34 2.99
CA ILE A 72 0.82 -5.84 4.36
C ILE A 72 0.88 -7.01 5.34
N ASN A 73 0.03 -8.02 5.14
CA ASN A 73 0.00 -9.27 5.91
C ASN A 73 -0.59 -10.41 5.04
N GLU A 74 -1.01 -11.53 5.63
CA GLU A 74 -1.54 -12.68 4.89
C GLU A 74 -2.81 -12.38 4.09
N GLN A 75 -3.64 -11.45 4.58
CA GLN A 75 -4.93 -11.10 3.99
C GLN A 75 -4.87 -9.83 3.12
N TRP A 76 -4.02 -8.87 3.47
CA TRP A 76 -4.03 -7.51 2.91
C TRP A 76 -2.78 -7.20 2.08
N ARG A 77 -2.99 -6.48 0.98
CA ARG A 77 -1.95 -5.97 0.07
C ARG A 77 -2.33 -4.58 -0.44
N ILE A 78 -1.32 -3.78 -0.77
CA ILE A 78 -1.50 -2.53 -1.52
C ILE A 78 -1.24 -2.86 -2.99
N ILE A 79 -2.14 -2.44 -3.86
CA ILE A 79 -2.02 -2.56 -5.31
C ILE A 79 -1.76 -1.16 -5.87
N PHE A 80 -0.81 -1.03 -6.78
CA PHE A 80 -0.40 0.24 -7.39
C PHE A 80 0.15 0.04 -8.80
#